data_AF-E4ZSX4-F1
#
_entry.id   AF-E4ZSX4-F1
#
_cell.length_a   1.000
_cell.length_b   1.000
_cell.length_c   1.000
_cell.angle_alpha   90.00
_cell.angle_beta   90.00
_cell.angle_gamma   90.00
#
_symmetry.space_group_name_H-M   'P 1'
#
loop_
_entity.id
_entity.type
_entity.pdbx_description
1 polymer ?
#
loop_
_entity_poly.entity_id
_entity_poly.type
_entity_poly.pdbx_seq_one_letter_code
_entity_poly.pdbx_strand_id
1 'polypeptide(L)'
;MAAFSRGLDGFLRHQTFRLPSSLRAALFGSRRQFPQQTTIQNARSFTSSVLRRYQYPTRSRIPIPPKPSLSNDPVLRQVAQTRQPVTIYEAPNDKWYYMKVYGIAALWIGVGAFSIKFSSDIEGRGLSFFVRPTYIVVGLAFVVIGCYISTAPASRMRALQVVPSLQGGPMQLRMTVRSVPWAKERTIYANLGGATISEKTEPMVQELMEAERARRQRVWVDMEHLSLPGRIWEGSARWVHQKWTSFFLRFKFAVLRFGIAQVEVQGEKWKIDCSGWLLENGKAVDRLIPVD
;
A
#
# COMPACT_ATOMS: atom_id res chain seq x y z
N MET A 1 25.35 -57.56 51.72
CA MET A 1 24.62 -57.53 50.43
C MET A 1 23.48 -56.52 50.57
N ALA A 2 23.52 -55.41 49.84
CA ALA A 2 22.48 -54.38 49.88
C ALA A 2 21.98 -54.14 48.44
N ALA A 3 20.70 -54.36 48.23
CA ALA A 3 20.01 -54.19 46.96
C ALA A 3 19.37 -52.81 46.89
N PHE A 4 19.63 -52.07 45.81
CA PHE A 4 18.95 -50.81 45.49
C PHE A 4 17.73 -51.07 44.62
N SER A 5 16.58 -50.54 45.03
CA SER A 5 15.34 -50.53 44.24
C SER A 5 15.40 -49.46 43.14
N ARG A 6 15.43 -49.88 41.88
CA ARG A 6 15.14 -49.04 40.72
C ARG A 6 13.62 -49.05 40.49
N GLY A 7 12.96 -47.91 40.67
CA GLY A 7 11.54 -47.76 40.35
C GLY A 7 11.18 -46.32 40.03
N LEU A 8 10.32 -46.14 39.02
CA LEU A 8 9.52 -44.95 38.69
C LEU A 8 10.01 -43.88 37.69
N ASP A 9 10.93 -44.18 36.75
CA ASP A 9 11.20 -43.25 35.63
C ASP A 9 10.52 -43.60 34.29
N GLY A 10 9.79 -44.72 34.22
CA GLY A 10 9.27 -45.25 32.95
C GLY A 10 7.88 -44.75 32.51
N PHE A 11 7.02 -44.33 33.44
CA PHE A 11 5.58 -44.15 33.13
C PHE A 11 5.13 -42.70 32.87
N LEU A 12 5.96 -41.69 33.14
CA LEU A 12 5.61 -40.27 32.92
C LEU A 12 6.04 -39.71 31.55
N ARG A 13 6.72 -40.50 30.70
CA ARG A 13 7.24 -40.03 29.40
C ARG A 13 6.29 -40.16 28.22
N HIS A 14 5.12 -40.79 28.36
CA HIS A 14 4.23 -41.06 27.22
C HIS A 14 3.00 -40.16 27.10
N GLN A 15 2.77 -39.20 28.01
CA GLN A 15 1.59 -38.32 27.93
C GLN A 15 1.87 -36.81 28.04
N THR A 16 3.12 -36.37 27.91
CA THR A 16 3.45 -34.94 27.93
C THR A 16 3.49 -34.35 26.51
N PHE A 17 2.36 -33.72 26.16
CA PHE A 17 2.24 -32.53 25.32
C PHE A 17 2.13 -32.68 23.79
N ARG A 18 0.88 -32.86 23.34
CA ARG A 18 0.32 -32.27 22.11
C ARG A 18 0.17 -30.75 22.28
N LEU A 19 1.29 -30.04 22.46
CA LEU A 19 1.29 -28.58 22.45
C LEU A 19 1.55 -28.06 21.02
N PRO A 20 0.96 -26.92 20.63
CA PRO A 20 1.29 -26.22 19.39
C PRO A 20 2.80 -25.98 19.28
N SER A 21 3.34 -26.07 18.07
CA SER A 21 4.79 -25.99 17.78
C SER A 21 5.47 -24.74 18.33
N SER A 22 4.73 -23.63 18.50
CA SER A 22 5.22 -22.38 19.09
C SER A 22 5.59 -22.50 20.57
N LEU A 23 4.81 -23.26 21.36
CA LEU A 23 5.11 -23.46 22.79
C LEU A 23 6.24 -24.44 23.02
N ARG A 24 6.42 -25.41 22.12
CA ARG A 24 7.55 -26.34 22.17
C ARG A 24 8.88 -25.62 21.88
N ALA A 25 8.89 -24.66 20.96
CA ALA A 25 10.07 -23.84 20.69
C ALA A 25 10.42 -22.89 21.85
N ALA A 26 9.42 -22.34 22.56
CA ALA A 26 9.63 -21.47 23.70
C ALA A 26 10.17 -22.21 24.94
N LEU A 27 9.69 -23.42 25.21
CA LEU A 27 10.07 -24.18 26.42
C LEU A 27 11.40 -24.93 26.30
N PHE A 28 11.82 -25.30 25.09
CA PHE A 28 13.04 -26.10 24.88
C PHE A 28 14.14 -25.38 24.07
N GLY A 29 13.94 -24.09 23.73
CA GLY A 29 14.81 -23.32 22.84
C GLY A 29 16.05 -22.68 23.45
N SER A 30 16.36 -22.90 24.73
CA SER A 30 17.54 -22.29 25.36
C SER A 30 18.70 -23.27 25.48
N ARG A 31 19.39 -23.54 24.37
CA ARG A 31 20.77 -24.04 24.41
C ARG A 31 21.71 -22.97 23.86
N ARG A 32 22.45 -22.34 24.78
CA ARG A 32 23.52 -21.38 24.52
C ARG A 32 24.59 -22.03 23.65
N GLN A 33 24.83 -21.49 22.46
CA GLN A 33 26.10 -21.61 21.74
C GLN A 33 26.70 -20.21 21.64
N PHE A 34 27.95 -20.10 22.10
CA PHE A 34 28.77 -18.89 22.12
C PHE A 34 29.11 -18.39 20.69
N PRO A 35 29.49 -17.11 20.54
CA PRO A 35 29.38 -16.39 19.28
C PRO A 35 30.57 -16.64 18.36
N GLN A 36 30.30 -16.87 17.09
CA GLN A 36 31.29 -16.73 16.02
C GLN A 36 31.01 -15.41 15.29
N GLN A 37 31.92 -14.45 15.44
CA GLN A 37 31.91 -13.17 14.76
C GLN A 37 32.35 -13.36 13.31
N THR A 38 31.47 -13.02 12.36
CA THR A 38 31.86 -12.49 11.06
C THR A 38 30.79 -11.51 10.57
N THR A 39 31.12 -10.24 10.74
CA THR A 39 30.88 -9.07 9.88
C THR A 39 29.83 -9.14 8.76
N ILE A 40 29.13 -8.01 8.66
CA ILE A 40 28.23 -7.49 7.60
C ILE A 40 26.75 -7.66 7.94
N GLN A 41 26.09 -6.58 8.40
CA GLN A 41 24.70 -6.29 8.00
C GLN A 41 24.23 -4.87 8.36
N ASN A 42 24.03 -4.08 7.30
CA ASN A 42 22.94 -3.13 7.19
C ASN A 42 21.60 -3.89 7.12
N ALA A 43 20.58 -3.42 7.85
CA ALA A 43 19.18 -3.26 7.40
C ALA A 43 18.23 -3.25 8.62
N ARG A 44 17.73 -2.07 8.98
CA ARG A 44 16.53 -1.93 9.80
C ARG A 44 15.35 -2.48 9.00
N SER A 45 14.79 -3.61 9.43
CA SER A 45 13.61 -4.22 8.81
C SER A 45 12.48 -4.22 9.84
N PHE A 46 11.43 -3.43 9.58
CA PHE A 46 10.19 -3.48 10.35
C PHE A 46 9.43 -4.77 10.03
N THR A 47 9.11 -5.52 11.07
CA THR A 47 8.30 -6.74 11.06
C THR A 47 6.85 -6.46 10.68
N SER A 48 6.39 -6.92 9.51
CA SER A 48 4.98 -7.07 9.16
C SER A 48 4.62 -8.55 9.03
N SER A 49 4.27 -9.18 10.15
CA SER A 49 3.78 -10.56 10.20
C SER A 49 2.28 -10.59 10.50
N VAL A 50 1.41 -10.72 9.49
CA VAL A 50 0.05 -11.32 9.66
C VAL A 50 -0.49 -12.02 8.38
N LEU A 51 -0.02 -11.75 7.15
CA LEU A 51 -0.62 -12.37 5.95
C LEU A 51 0.35 -13.20 5.09
N ARG A 52 1.05 -14.18 5.69
CA ARG A 52 1.70 -15.26 4.93
C ARG A 52 1.13 -16.61 5.33
N ARG A 53 -0.01 -16.97 4.74
CA ARG A 53 -0.41 -18.37 4.57
C ARG A 53 -0.46 -18.66 3.07
N TYR A 54 0.34 -19.66 2.68
CA TYR A 54 0.48 -20.27 1.35
C TYR A 54 1.13 -19.40 0.26
N GLN A 55 2.47 -19.27 0.31
CA GLN A 55 3.27 -19.03 -0.88
C GLN A 55 4.38 -20.09 -0.95
N TYR A 56 4.46 -20.79 -2.09
CA TYR A 56 5.55 -21.71 -2.42
C TYR A 56 6.86 -20.92 -2.63
N PRO A 57 8.02 -21.45 -2.20
CA PRO A 57 9.29 -20.75 -2.38
C PRO A 57 9.83 -20.96 -3.80
N THR A 58 9.53 -20.05 -4.72
CA THR A 58 10.30 -19.94 -5.97
C THR A 58 11.52 -19.05 -5.71
N ARG A 59 12.64 -19.68 -5.34
CA ARG A 59 13.93 -19.00 -5.19
C ARG A 59 14.51 -18.72 -6.59
N SER A 60 14.05 -17.66 -7.26
CA SER A 60 14.75 -17.12 -8.43
C SER A 60 15.89 -16.23 -7.94
N ARG A 61 17.13 -16.67 -8.20
CA ARG A 61 18.34 -15.88 -8.00
C ARG A 61 18.38 -14.85 -9.14
N ILE A 62 17.83 -13.65 -8.91
CA ILE A 62 17.83 -12.57 -9.88
C ILE A 62 19.28 -12.05 -10.01
N PRO A 63 19.91 -12.14 -11.20
CA PRO A 63 21.16 -11.42 -11.46
C PRO A 63 20.86 -9.92 -11.40
N ILE A 64 21.66 -9.16 -10.66
CA ILE A 64 21.56 -7.70 -10.62
C ILE A 64 21.77 -7.19 -12.05
N PRO A 65 20.76 -6.61 -12.72
CA PRO A 65 20.93 -6.16 -14.09
C PRO A 65 21.84 -4.91 -14.09
N PRO A 66 22.71 -4.76 -15.10
CA PRO A 66 23.49 -3.54 -15.29
C PRO A 66 22.54 -2.34 -15.43
N LYS A 67 22.89 -1.21 -14.82
CA LYS A 67 22.12 0.04 -14.94
C LYS A 67 21.89 0.32 -16.43
N PRO A 68 20.65 0.37 -16.92
CA PRO A 68 20.40 0.63 -18.33
C PRO A 68 20.94 2.02 -18.65
N SER A 69 21.91 2.10 -19.57
CA SER A 69 22.26 3.36 -20.19
C SER A 69 20.99 3.90 -20.88
N LEU A 70 20.65 5.18 -20.65
CA LEU A 70 19.50 5.85 -21.27
C LEU A 70 19.44 5.64 -22.80
N SER A 71 20.57 5.37 -23.44
CA SER A 71 20.66 5.07 -24.88
C SER A 71 20.05 3.73 -25.32
N ASN A 72 19.82 2.77 -24.41
CA ASN A 72 19.32 1.42 -24.74
C ASN A 72 17.88 1.15 -24.26
N ASP A 73 17.16 2.15 -23.73
CA ASP A 73 15.79 1.94 -23.27
C ASP A 73 14.85 1.68 -24.46
N PRO A 74 14.01 0.62 -24.42
CA PRO A 74 13.06 0.31 -25.49
C PRO A 74 12.09 1.45 -25.78
N VAL A 75 11.69 2.22 -24.76
CA VAL A 75 10.78 3.36 -24.91
C VAL A 75 11.44 4.48 -25.70
N LEU A 76 12.68 4.82 -25.36
CA LEU A 76 13.44 5.87 -26.05
C LEU A 76 13.76 5.45 -27.48
N ARG A 77 14.09 4.17 -27.70
CA ARG A 77 14.28 3.62 -29.04
C ARG A 77 12.99 3.68 -29.86
N GLN A 78 11.86 3.35 -29.27
CA GLN A 78 10.56 3.43 -29.95
C GLN A 78 10.25 4.86 -30.36
N VAL A 79 10.42 5.84 -29.46
CA VAL A 79 10.20 7.27 -29.75
C VAL A 79 11.15 7.75 -30.85
N ALA A 80 12.43 7.34 -30.82
CA ALA A 80 13.41 7.68 -31.85
C ALA A 80 13.02 7.14 -33.23
N GLN A 81 12.52 5.91 -33.28
CA GLN A 81 12.16 5.21 -34.52
C GLN A 81 10.83 5.69 -35.09
N THR A 82 9.79 5.80 -34.28
CA THR A 82 8.45 6.17 -34.75
C THR A 82 8.28 7.67 -34.92
N ARG A 83 9.12 8.48 -34.26
CA ARG A 83 8.96 9.94 -34.14
C ARG A 83 7.56 10.33 -33.63
N GLN A 84 6.92 9.43 -32.88
CA GLN A 84 5.63 9.64 -32.26
C GLN A 84 5.78 9.70 -30.74
N PRO A 85 4.94 10.49 -30.05
CA PRO A 85 4.95 10.53 -28.60
C PRO A 85 4.49 9.18 -28.03
N VAL A 86 5.21 8.68 -27.02
CA VAL A 86 4.88 7.42 -26.34
C VAL A 86 4.38 7.74 -24.94
N THR A 87 3.15 7.35 -24.62
CA THR A 87 2.57 7.48 -23.28
C THR A 87 3.18 6.46 -22.36
N ILE A 88 3.75 6.93 -21.25
CA ILE A 88 4.33 6.08 -20.20
C ILE A 88 3.43 6.01 -18.96
N TYR A 89 2.59 7.01 -18.75
CA TYR A 89 1.56 7.00 -17.72
C TYR A 89 0.29 7.71 -18.18
N GLU A 90 -0.85 7.13 -17.83
CA GLU A 90 -2.17 7.71 -17.97
C GLU A 90 -2.97 7.53 -16.68
N ALA A 91 -3.51 8.63 -16.16
CA ALA A 91 -4.30 8.64 -14.94
C ALA A 91 -5.62 7.87 -15.11
N PRO A 92 -6.15 7.27 -14.03
CA PRO A 92 -7.40 6.54 -14.10
C PRO A 92 -8.57 7.47 -14.49
N ASN A 93 -9.34 7.07 -15.50
CA ASN A 93 -10.50 7.83 -15.96
C ASN A 93 -11.75 7.53 -15.13
N ASP A 94 -11.79 7.99 -13.88
CA ASP A 94 -12.99 7.91 -13.03
C ASP A 94 -13.67 9.28 -12.94
N LYS A 95 -14.74 9.47 -13.72
CA LYS A 95 -15.56 10.70 -13.74
C LYS A 95 -16.15 11.03 -12.36
N TRP A 96 -16.38 10.02 -11.53
CA TRP A 96 -16.98 10.18 -10.19
C TRP A 96 -15.94 10.29 -9.08
N TYR A 97 -14.65 10.30 -9.42
CA TYR A 97 -13.57 10.37 -8.44
C TYR A 97 -13.72 11.57 -7.50
N TYR A 98 -13.90 12.77 -8.05
CA TYR A 98 -14.02 13.99 -7.25
C TYR A 98 -15.23 13.95 -6.33
N MET A 99 -16.39 13.49 -6.83
CA MET A 99 -17.59 13.36 -6.01
C MET A 99 -17.38 12.38 -4.86
N LYS A 100 -16.71 11.23 -5.11
CA LYS A 100 -16.40 10.25 -4.06
C LYS A 100 -15.47 10.84 -3.00
N VAL A 101 -14.40 11.51 -3.40
CA VAL A 101 -13.41 12.07 -2.47
C VAL A 101 -14.01 13.22 -1.65
N TYR A 102 -14.68 14.17 -2.30
CA TYR A 102 -15.32 15.29 -1.60
C TYR A 102 -16.52 14.83 -0.76
N GLY A 103 -17.29 13.85 -1.22
CA GLY A 103 -18.38 13.26 -0.46
C GLY A 103 -17.87 12.59 0.83
N ILE A 104 -16.77 11.82 0.74
CA ILE A 104 -16.13 11.21 1.92
C ILE A 104 -15.56 12.29 2.85
N ALA A 105 -14.89 13.32 2.31
CA ALA A 105 -14.36 14.42 3.11
C ALA A 105 -15.48 15.17 3.86
N ALA A 106 -16.57 15.52 3.16
CA ALA A 106 -17.73 16.17 3.75
C ALA A 106 -18.41 15.31 4.80
N LEU A 107 -18.51 13.99 4.59
CA LEU A 107 -19.03 13.05 5.56
C LEU A 107 -18.19 13.06 6.85
N TRP A 108 -16.86 12.99 6.74
CA TRP A 108 -15.98 13.05 7.92
C TRP A 108 -16.07 14.38 8.67
N ILE A 109 -16.12 15.49 7.95
CA ILE A 109 -16.31 16.82 8.55
C ILE A 109 -17.67 16.90 9.25
N GLY A 110 -18.74 16.42 8.60
CA GLY A 110 -20.09 16.41 9.15
C GLY A 110 -20.21 15.56 10.41
N VAL A 111 -19.64 14.35 10.41
CA VAL A 111 -19.59 13.49 11.61
C VAL A 111 -18.80 14.14 12.73
N GLY A 112 -17.65 14.77 12.41
CA GLY A 112 -16.85 15.49 13.39
C GLY A 112 -17.59 16.68 14.02
N ALA A 113 -18.23 17.51 13.19
CA ALA A 113 -19.03 18.65 13.63
C ALA A 113 -20.26 18.19 14.45
N PHE A 114 -20.93 17.12 14.03
CA PHE A 114 -22.03 16.52 14.78
C PHE A 114 -21.56 16.00 16.15
N SER A 115 -20.41 15.34 16.23
CA SER A 115 -19.82 14.87 17.50
C SER A 115 -19.55 16.03 18.47
N ILE A 116 -19.03 17.16 17.97
CA ILE A 116 -18.78 18.35 18.78
C ILE A 116 -20.10 18.95 19.28
N LYS A 117 -21.12 19.06 18.41
CA LYS A 117 -22.46 19.54 18.80
C LYS A 117 -23.13 18.59 19.80
N PHE A 118 -23.03 17.29 19.58
CA PHE A 118 -23.61 16.31 20.49
C PHE A 118 -23.00 16.41 21.89
N SER A 119 -21.71 16.77 21.97
CA SER A 119 -21.03 17.05 23.24
C SER A 119 -21.70 18.17 24.06
N SER A 120 -22.26 19.21 23.42
CA SER A 120 -23.03 20.24 24.13
C SER A 120 -24.42 19.77 24.55
N ASP A 121 -25.08 18.93 23.76
CA ASP A 121 -26.44 18.42 24.07
C ASP A 121 -26.45 17.44 25.27
N ILE A 122 -25.28 16.93 25.64
CA ILE A 122 -25.06 16.00 26.75
C ILE A 122 -24.76 16.75 28.07
N GLU A 123 -24.47 18.05 28.00
CA GLU A 123 -24.16 18.86 29.18
C GLU A 123 -25.30 18.79 30.21
N GLY A 124 -24.97 18.46 31.46
CA GLY A 124 -25.95 18.36 32.56
C GLY A 124 -26.59 16.99 32.80
N ARG A 125 -26.27 15.95 32.01
CA ARG A 125 -26.84 14.59 32.20
C ARG A 125 -26.13 13.71 33.24
N GLY A 126 -25.32 14.30 34.14
CA GLY A 126 -24.62 13.54 35.19
C GLY A 126 -23.58 12.54 34.68
N LEU A 127 -23.07 12.73 33.46
CA LEU A 127 -22.03 11.86 32.87
C LEU A 127 -20.64 12.18 33.42
N SER A 128 -19.76 11.19 33.33
CA SER A 128 -18.36 11.33 33.75
C SER A 128 -17.69 12.49 33.02
N PHE A 129 -16.85 13.24 33.75
CA PHE A 129 -16.22 14.48 33.27
C PHE A 129 -15.41 14.32 31.97
N PHE A 130 -14.88 13.12 31.68
CA PHE A 130 -14.06 12.84 30.49
C PHE A 130 -14.87 12.61 29.22
N VAL A 131 -16.18 12.33 29.31
CA VAL A 131 -17.01 11.97 28.15
C VAL A 131 -17.07 13.15 27.17
N ARG A 132 -17.33 14.36 27.68
CA ARG A 132 -17.47 15.58 26.88
C ARG A 132 -16.16 15.96 26.16
N PRO A 133 -15.00 16.08 26.84
CA PRO A 133 -13.71 16.28 26.17
C PRO A 133 -13.42 15.22 25.10
N THR A 134 -13.78 13.96 25.34
CA THR A 134 -13.54 12.87 24.39
C THR A 134 -14.31 13.10 23.08
N TYR A 135 -15.60 13.44 23.13
CA TYR A 135 -16.38 13.75 21.93
C TYR A 135 -15.85 14.96 21.15
N ILE A 136 -15.31 15.96 21.84
CA ILE A 136 -14.71 17.14 21.22
C ILE A 136 -13.41 16.75 20.50
N VAL A 137 -12.51 16.04 21.18
CA VAL A 137 -11.23 15.60 20.62
C VAL A 137 -11.43 14.68 19.42
N VAL A 138 -12.31 13.69 19.55
CA VAL A 138 -12.65 12.77 18.45
C VAL A 138 -13.31 13.53 17.30
N GLY A 139 -14.21 14.46 17.60
CA GLY A 139 -14.86 15.29 16.59
C GLY A 139 -13.87 16.15 15.80
N LEU A 140 -12.94 16.82 16.50
CA LEU A 140 -11.86 17.60 15.86
C LEU A 140 -10.96 16.71 15.00
N ALA A 141 -10.61 15.52 15.47
CA ALA A 141 -9.80 14.58 14.69
C ALA A 141 -10.48 14.22 13.35
N PHE A 142 -11.80 13.97 13.35
CA PHE A 142 -12.54 13.70 12.11
C PHE A 142 -12.60 14.90 11.16
N VAL A 143 -12.76 16.12 11.70
CA VAL A 143 -12.70 17.34 10.87
C VAL A 143 -11.33 17.47 10.20
N VAL A 144 -10.23 17.28 10.95
CA VAL A 144 -8.86 17.35 10.42
C VAL A 144 -8.64 16.30 9.33
N ILE A 145 -9.07 15.05 9.55
CA ILE A 145 -8.99 13.98 8.55
C ILE A 145 -9.79 14.34 7.29
N GLY A 146 -11.01 14.87 7.45
CA GLY A 146 -11.83 15.29 6.31
C GLY A 146 -11.18 16.43 5.51
N CYS A 147 -10.66 17.45 6.18
CA CYS A 147 -9.87 18.51 5.55
C CYS A 147 -8.64 17.95 4.83
N TYR A 148 -7.91 17.00 5.43
CA TYR A 148 -6.77 16.38 4.79
C TYR A 148 -7.15 15.59 3.52
N ILE A 149 -8.23 14.82 3.55
CA ILE A 149 -8.76 14.09 2.38
C ILE A 149 -9.15 15.06 1.26
N SER A 150 -9.69 16.24 1.59
CA SER A 150 -10.07 17.25 0.59
C SER A 150 -8.90 17.76 -0.27
N THR A 151 -7.66 17.62 0.21
CA THR A 151 -6.43 18.01 -0.53
C THR A 151 -5.87 16.90 -1.43
N ALA A 152 -6.43 15.68 -1.38
CA ALA A 152 -5.99 14.56 -2.20
C ALA A 152 -6.10 14.80 -3.73
N PRO A 153 -7.15 15.46 -4.24
CA PRO A 153 -7.31 15.71 -5.68
C PRO A 153 -6.38 16.79 -6.26
N ALA A 154 -5.69 17.58 -5.43
CA ALA A 154 -4.84 18.68 -5.87
C ALA A 154 -3.51 18.18 -6.48
N SER A 155 -3.00 18.95 -7.44
CA SER A 155 -1.72 18.75 -8.15
C SER A 155 -1.57 17.36 -8.76
N ARG A 156 -2.55 16.90 -9.53
CA ARG A 156 -2.50 15.57 -10.18
C ARG A 156 -1.99 15.66 -11.62
N MET A 157 -1.15 14.71 -12.00
CA MET A 157 -0.73 14.49 -13.37
C MET A 157 -1.76 13.60 -14.08
N ARG A 158 -2.19 13.98 -15.28
CA ARG A 158 -3.18 13.25 -16.09
C ARG A 158 -2.51 12.29 -17.06
N ALA A 159 -1.45 12.73 -17.73
CA ALA A 159 -0.66 11.88 -18.60
C ALA A 159 0.80 12.32 -18.60
N LEU A 160 1.66 11.33 -18.79
CA LEU A 160 3.09 11.50 -18.95
C LEU A 160 3.48 10.82 -20.25
N GLN A 161 4.07 11.60 -21.16
CA GLN A 161 4.45 11.14 -22.48
C GLN A 161 5.91 11.51 -22.75
N VAL A 162 6.63 10.62 -23.41
CA VAL A 162 7.95 10.93 -23.97
C VAL A 162 7.75 11.41 -25.40
N VAL A 163 8.24 12.59 -25.72
CA VAL A 163 8.07 13.27 -27.01
C VAL A 163 9.43 13.41 -27.69
N PRO A 164 9.51 13.11 -29.02
CA PRO A 164 10.74 13.36 -29.76
C PRO A 164 11.00 14.86 -29.87
N SER A 165 12.27 15.27 -29.89
CA SER A 165 12.59 16.66 -30.21
C SER A 165 12.29 16.95 -31.67
N LEU A 166 11.52 18.02 -31.92
CA LEU A 166 11.16 18.46 -33.27
C LEU A 166 12.35 19.03 -34.05
N GLN A 167 13.43 19.45 -33.37
CA GLN A 167 14.60 20.10 -33.98
C GLN A 167 15.91 19.33 -33.75
N GLY A 168 15.83 18.00 -33.51
CA GLY A 168 17.02 17.18 -33.27
C GLY A 168 17.70 17.40 -31.92
N GLY A 169 17.06 18.13 -30.99
CA GLY A 169 17.50 18.30 -29.62
C GLY A 169 17.25 17.06 -28.74
N PRO A 170 17.55 17.13 -27.43
CA PRO A 170 17.28 16.05 -26.50
C PRO A 170 15.79 15.72 -26.45
N MET A 171 15.46 14.43 -26.27
CA MET A 171 14.07 14.01 -26.06
C MET A 171 13.48 14.68 -24.80
N GLN A 172 12.18 14.94 -24.85
CA GLN A 172 11.48 15.70 -23.81
C GLN A 172 10.35 14.88 -23.19
N LEU A 173 10.07 15.12 -21.92
CA LEU A 173 8.89 14.66 -21.21
C LEU A 173 7.81 15.72 -21.35
N ARG A 174 6.66 15.31 -21.88
CA ARG A 174 5.42 16.10 -21.89
C ARG A 174 4.51 15.59 -20.78
N MET A 175 4.22 16.48 -19.86
CA MET A 175 3.34 16.22 -18.73
C MET A 175 2.06 17.02 -18.90
N THR A 176 0.91 16.36 -18.92
CA THR A 176 -0.38 17.05 -18.78
C THR A 176 -0.77 17.04 -17.31
N VAL A 177 -0.82 18.21 -16.70
CA VAL A 177 -1.03 18.36 -15.26
C VAL A 177 -2.23 19.24 -14.96
N ARG A 178 -2.79 19.04 -13.77
CA ARG A 178 -3.93 19.79 -13.27
C ARG A 178 -3.70 20.18 -11.81
N SER A 179 -3.59 21.48 -11.55
CA SER A 179 -3.33 22.01 -10.20
C SER A 179 -4.50 21.78 -9.25
N VAL A 180 -5.73 21.99 -9.72
CA VAL A 180 -6.97 21.78 -8.95
C VAL A 180 -8.07 21.12 -9.79
N PRO A 181 -9.03 20.40 -9.18
CA PRO A 181 -10.07 19.62 -9.87
C PRO A 181 -10.96 20.34 -10.88
N TRP A 182 -10.94 21.68 -10.91
CA TRP A 182 -11.70 22.49 -11.85
C TRP A 182 -10.83 23.40 -12.71
N ALA A 183 -9.51 23.42 -12.49
CA ALA A 183 -8.60 24.18 -13.34
C ALA A 183 -8.50 23.55 -14.73
N LYS A 184 -8.10 24.37 -15.70
CA LYS A 184 -7.72 23.90 -17.03
C LYS A 184 -6.42 23.09 -16.94
N GLU A 185 -6.28 22.13 -17.85
CA GLU A 185 -5.07 21.32 -17.94
C GLU A 185 -3.93 22.16 -18.52
N ARG A 186 -2.76 22.01 -17.92
CA ARG A 186 -1.52 22.66 -18.35
C ARG A 186 -0.57 21.60 -18.87
N THR A 187 0.04 21.82 -20.01
CA THR A 187 1.14 20.99 -20.50
C THR A 187 2.47 21.58 -20.06
N ILE A 188 3.29 20.80 -19.37
CA ILE A 188 4.66 21.14 -19.00
C ILE A 188 5.61 20.28 -19.83
N TYR A 189 6.66 20.90 -20.34
CA TYR A 189 7.74 20.22 -21.05
C TYR A 189 9.00 20.25 -20.19
N ALA A 190 9.64 19.10 -20.03
CA ALA A 190 10.90 18.96 -19.31
C ALA A 190 11.87 18.10 -20.12
N ASN A 191 13.17 18.34 -19.99
CA ASN A 191 14.17 17.44 -20.57
C ASN A 191 14.22 16.12 -19.78
N LEU A 192 14.57 15.01 -20.42
CA LEU A 192 14.87 13.77 -19.71
C LEU A 192 16.00 14.01 -18.68
N GLY A 193 15.73 13.67 -17.42
CA GLY A 193 16.61 13.95 -16.28
C GLY A 193 16.36 15.28 -15.54
N GLY A 194 15.55 16.19 -16.09
CA GLY A 194 15.09 17.39 -15.40
C GLY A 194 13.85 17.19 -14.53
N ALA A 195 13.31 15.97 -14.54
CA ALA A 195 12.24 15.52 -13.66
C ALA A 195 12.80 14.46 -12.73
N THR A 196 12.37 14.47 -11.49
CA THR A 196 12.74 13.49 -10.47
C THR A 196 11.49 12.92 -9.81
N ILE A 197 11.59 11.71 -9.25
CA ILE A 197 10.48 11.01 -8.60
C ILE A 197 10.82 10.71 -7.15
N SER A 198 9.87 10.92 -6.24
CA SER A 198 10.06 10.69 -4.81
C SER A 198 10.28 9.21 -4.47
N GLU A 199 9.56 8.33 -5.16
CA GLU A 199 9.51 6.90 -4.88
C GLU A 199 9.30 6.11 -6.17
N LYS A 200 9.80 4.87 -6.20
CA LYS A 200 9.60 3.98 -7.35
C LYS A 200 8.14 3.55 -7.47
N THR A 201 7.62 3.60 -8.68
CA THR A 201 6.24 3.28 -9.01
C THR A 201 5.98 1.77 -9.10
N GLU A 202 6.94 0.98 -9.57
CA GLU A 202 6.79 -0.48 -9.71
C GLU A 202 6.34 -1.18 -8.41
N PRO A 203 7.03 -1.02 -7.25
CA PRO A 203 6.61 -1.70 -6.01
C PRO A 203 5.20 -1.26 -5.57
N MET A 204 4.85 0.01 -5.78
CA MET A 204 3.52 0.53 -5.44
C MET A 204 2.43 -0.10 -6.30
N VAL A 205 2.67 -0.26 -7.60
CA VAL A 205 1.77 -0.94 -8.53
C VAL A 205 1.61 -2.41 -8.14
N GLN A 206 2.70 -3.09 -7.80
CA GLN A 206 2.64 -4.48 -7.35
C GLN A 206 1.79 -4.66 -6.09
N GLU A 207 1.97 -3.81 -5.08
CA GLU A 207 1.15 -3.84 -3.87
C GLU A 207 -0.33 -3.55 -4.15
N LEU A 208 -0.64 -2.61 -5.05
CA LEU A 208 -2.01 -2.33 -5.47
C LEU A 208 -2.64 -3.52 -6.20
N MET A 209 -1.90 -4.18 -7.09
CA MET A 209 -2.35 -5.37 -7.80
C MET A 209 -2.58 -6.55 -6.85
N GLU A 210 -1.73 -6.74 -5.84
CA GLU A 210 -1.91 -7.76 -4.81
C GLU A 210 -3.15 -7.48 -3.95
N ALA A 211 -3.34 -6.23 -3.53
CA ALA A 211 -4.52 -5.81 -2.79
C ALA A 211 -5.80 -6.01 -3.61
N GLU A 212 -5.77 -5.74 -4.92
CA GLU A 212 -6.90 -5.99 -5.80
C GLU A 212 -7.16 -7.49 -6.02
N ARG A 213 -6.11 -8.29 -6.16
CA ARG A 213 -6.23 -9.75 -6.25
C ARG A 213 -6.88 -10.33 -5.00
N ALA A 214 -6.46 -9.90 -3.80
CA ALA A 214 -7.06 -10.32 -2.53
C ALA A 214 -8.55 -9.93 -2.42
N ARG A 215 -8.94 -8.79 -2.98
CA ARG A 215 -10.34 -8.34 -3.02
C ARG A 215 -11.21 -9.13 -3.99
N ARG A 216 -10.64 -9.57 -5.11
CA ARG A 216 -11.36 -10.36 -6.13
C ARG A 216 -11.46 -11.84 -5.79
N GLN A 217 -10.78 -12.30 -4.74
CA GLN A 217 -10.94 -13.67 -4.25
C GLN A 217 -12.40 -13.95 -3.89
N ARG A 218 -12.93 -15.03 -4.46
CA ARG A 218 -14.30 -15.47 -4.20
C ARG A 218 -14.35 -16.13 -2.83
N VAL A 219 -15.07 -15.50 -1.91
CA VAL A 219 -15.25 -15.98 -0.53
C VAL A 219 -15.92 -17.35 -0.47
N TRP A 220 -16.75 -17.66 -1.48
CA TRP A 220 -17.61 -18.83 -1.51
C TRP A 220 -16.99 -20.10 -2.12
N VAL A 221 -15.75 -19.99 -2.60
CA VAL A 221 -15.02 -21.11 -3.23
C VAL A 221 -14.52 -22.08 -2.16
N ASP A 222 -14.44 -23.36 -2.52
CA ASP A 222 -13.99 -24.48 -1.68
C ASP A 222 -14.84 -24.80 -0.45
N MET A 223 -16.12 -24.39 -0.41
CA MET A 223 -17.04 -24.69 0.71
C MET A 223 -18.06 -25.79 0.42
N GLU A 224 -17.85 -26.59 -0.63
CA GLU A 224 -18.76 -27.67 -1.02
C GLU A 224 -18.75 -28.84 -0.03
N HIS A 225 -17.69 -28.98 0.77
CA HIS A 225 -17.52 -30.03 1.77
C HIS A 225 -18.23 -29.76 3.11
N LEU A 226 -18.83 -28.57 3.29
CA LEU A 226 -19.49 -28.16 4.53
C LEU A 226 -21.02 -28.35 4.45
N SER A 227 -21.65 -28.66 5.59
CA SER A 227 -23.11 -28.66 5.69
C SER A 227 -23.70 -27.28 5.39
N LEU A 228 -24.94 -27.20 4.90
CA LEU A 228 -25.61 -25.93 4.54
C LEU A 228 -25.50 -24.84 5.63
N PRO A 229 -25.77 -25.12 6.92
CA PRO A 229 -25.61 -24.13 7.98
C PRO A 229 -24.15 -23.72 8.19
N GLY A 230 -23.21 -24.69 8.14
CA GLY A 230 -21.77 -24.43 8.28
C GLY A 230 -21.23 -23.58 7.14
N ARG A 231 -21.70 -23.81 5.91
CA ARG A 231 -21.35 -23.03 4.71
C ARG A 231 -21.83 -21.58 4.82
N ILE A 232 -23.05 -21.34 5.30
CA ILE A 232 -23.60 -19.99 5.50
C ILE A 232 -22.79 -19.26 6.58
N TRP A 233 -22.54 -19.91 7.72
CA TRP A 233 -21.78 -19.32 8.82
C TRP A 233 -20.35 -18.97 8.41
N GLU A 234 -19.59 -19.94 7.91
CA GLU A 234 -18.20 -19.76 7.49
C GLU A 234 -18.09 -18.74 6.34
N GLY A 235 -18.98 -18.82 5.35
CA GLY A 235 -19.00 -17.87 4.25
C GLY A 235 -19.35 -16.44 4.68
N SER A 236 -20.25 -16.28 5.66
CA SER A 236 -20.56 -14.97 6.23
C SER A 236 -19.37 -14.41 7.02
N ALA A 237 -18.69 -15.24 7.82
CA ALA A 237 -17.50 -14.84 8.58
C ALA A 237 -16.37 -14.41 7.64
N ARG A 238 -16.08 -15.19 6.59
CA ARG A 238 -15.09 -14.83 5.57
C ARG A 238 -15.50 -13.58 4.79
N TRP A 239 -16.79 -13.39 4.52
CA TRP A 239 -17.29 -12.19 3.84
C TRP A 239 -17.08 -10.95 4.70
N VAL A 240 -17.47 -11.00 5.99
CA VAL A 240 -17.24 -9.92 6.95
C VAL A 240 -15.74 -9.62 7.05
N HIS A 241 -14.91 -10.65 7.20
CA HIS A 241 -13.45 -10.49 7.25
C HIS A 241 -12.90 -9.86 5.97
N GLN A 242 -13.33 -10.30 4.79
CA GLN A 242 -12.91 -9.71 3.52
C GLN A 242 -13.34 -8.24 3.41
N LYS A 243 -14.56 -7.89 3.82
CA LYS A 243 -15.06 -6.50 3.81
C LYS A 243 -14.29 -5.62 4.79
N TRP A 244 -14.02 -6.12 6.00
CA TRP A 244 -13.24 -5.43 7.01
C TRP A 244 -11.81 -5.18 6.52
N THR A 245 -11.11 -6.21 6.05
CA THR A 245 -9.75 -6.08 5.49
C THR A 245 -9.73 -5.15 4.27
N SER A 246 -10.74 -5.23 3.41
CA SER A 246 -10.88 -4.30 2.27
C SER A 246 -11.07 -2.85 2.70
N PHE A 247 -11.86 -2.62 3.76
CA PHE A 247 -12.05 -1.29 4.34
C PHE A 247 -10.73 -0.74 4.88
N PHE A 248 -9.99 -1.50 5.69
CA PHE A 248 -8.70 -1.06 6.24
C PHE A 248 -7.66 -0.79 5.16
N LEU A 249 -7.60 -1.61 4.11
CA LEU A 249 -6.70 -1.35 2.98
C LEU A 249 -7.09 -0.07 2.23
N ARG A 250 -8.38 0.17 1.99
CA ARG A 250 -8.85 1.42 1.35
C ARG A 250 -8.57 2.63 2.24
N PHE A 251 -8.80 2.50 3.53
CA PHE A 251 -8.52 3.54 4.51
C PHE A 251 -7.02 3.85 4.55
N LYS A 252 -6.16 2.83 4.65
CA LYS A 252 -4.70 2.95 4.56
C LYS A 252 -4.31 3.69 3.28
N PHE A 253 -4.81 3.29 2.13
CA PHE A 253 -4.44 3.90 0.85
C PHE A 253 -4.93 5.34 0.72
N ALA A 254 -6.14 5.64 1.20
CA ALA A 254 -6.68 7.00 1.17
C ALA A 254 -5.95 7.94 2.14
N VAL A 255 -5.71 7.51 3.38
CA VAL A 255 -5.12 8.34 4.44
C VAL A 255 -3.61 8.46 4.29
N LEU A 256 -2.90 7.36 4.06
CA LEU A 256 -1.45 7.39 3.85
C LEU A 256 -1.05 7.86 2.45
N ARG A 257 -2.02 8.09 1.56
CA ARG A 257 -1.76 8.38 0.13
C ARG A 257 -0.91 7.33 -0.56
N PHE A 258 -1.00 6.09 -0.07
CA PHE A 258 -0.31 4.97 -0.65
C PHE A 258 -0.83 4.72 -2.07
N GLY A 259 0.07 4.53 -3.02
CA GLY A 259 -0.27 4.48 -4.45
C GLY A 259 -0.18 5.83 -5.15
N ILE A 260 0.32 6.89 -4.50
CA ILE A 260 0.60 8.17 -5.13
C ILE A 260 2.10 8.47 -5.07
N ALA A 261 2.78 8.47 -6.22
CA ALA A 261 4.17 8.91 -6.33
C ALA A 261 4.21 10.42 -6.62
N GLN A 262 5.21 11.14 -6.11
CA GLN A 262 5.39 12.56 -6.44
C GLN A 262 6.50 12.70 -7.46
N VAL A 263 6.25 13.45 -8.52
CA VAL A 263 7.23 13.84 -9.53
C VAL A 263 7.48 15.33 -9.38
N GLU A 264 8.74 15.70 -9.18
CA GLU A 264 9.18 17.08 -9.12
C GLU A 264 9.72 17.52 -10.48
N VAL A 265 9.18 18.63 -11.00
CA VAL A 265 9.62 19.25 -12.26
C VAL A 265 9.68 20.74 -12.06
N GLN A 266 10.85 21.33 -12.33
CA GLN A 266 11.06 22.79 -12.20
C GLN A 266 10.66 23.35 -10.82
N GLY A 267 10.85 22.55 -9.75
CA GLY A 267 10.47 22.92 -8.38
C GLY A 267 8.98 22.77 -8.05
N GLU A 268 8.14 22.34 -9.01
CA GLU A 268 6.73 22.03 -8.77
C GLU A 268 6.53 20.51 -8.58
N LYS A 269 5.78 20.13 -7.53
CA LYS A 269 5.48 18.73 -7.21
C LYS A 269 4.13 18.29 -7.76
N TRP A 270 4.15 17.23 -8.56
CA TRP A 270 2.99 16.66 -9.23
C TRP A 270 2.76 15.22 -8.81
N LYS A 271 1.51 14.85 -8.56
CA LYS A 271 1.14 13.51 -8.08
C LYS A 271 0.81 12.60 -9.26
N ILE A 272 1.49 11.46 -9.34
CA ILE A 272 1.17 10.32 -10.20
C ILE A 272 0.37 9.31 -9.40
N ASP A 273 -0.81 8.94 -9.89
CA ASP A 273 -1.67 7.92 -9.30
C ASP A 273 -1.32 6.54 -9.90
N CYS A 274 -0.66 5.69 -9.11
CA CYS A 274 -0.20 4.35 -9.51
C CYS A 274 -1.35 3.35 -9.75
N SER A 275 -2.60 3.73 -9.47
CA SER A 275 -3.78 2.93 -9.85
C SER A 275 -4.19 3.09 -11.31
N GLY A 276 -3.62 4.06 -12.03
CA GLY A 276 -3.83 4.28 -13.45
C GLY A 276 -3.10 3.27 -14.34
N TRP A 277 -3.07 3.58 -15.63
CA TRP A 277 -2.28 2.80 -16.59
C TRP A 277 -0.82 3.29 -16.55
N LEU A 278 0.11 2.38 -16.23
CA LEU A 278 1.55 2.63 -16.32
C LEU A 278 2.18 1.64 -17.29
N LEU A 279 3.02 2.15 -18.17
CA LEU A 279 3.77 1.32 -19.10
C LEU A 279 4.70 0.36 -18.32
N GLU A 280 4.66 -0.91 -18.69
CA GLU A 280 5.38 -1.99 -18.01
C GLU A 280 5.15 -2.04 -16.49
N ASN A 281 3.93 -1.74 -16.02
CA ASN A 281 3.57 -1.70 -14.59
C ASN A 281 4.45 -0.74 -13.76
N GLY A 282 4.89 0.37 -14.35
CA GLY A 282 5.71 1.40 -13.67
C GLY A 282 7.21 1.28 -13.93
N LYS A 283 7.69 0.15 -14.45
CA LYS A 283 9.12 -0.04 -14.75
C LYS A 283 9.68 0.99 -15.72
N ALA A 284 8.88 1.39 -16.72
CA ALA A 284 9.31 2.40 -17.69
C ALA A 284 9.52 3.76 -17.01
N VAL A 285 8.62 4.17 -16.11
CA VAL A 285 8.75 5.43 -15.36
C VAL A 285 9.99 5.40 -14.46
N ASP A 286 10.19 4.29 -13.73
CA ASP A 286 11.31 4.12 -12.79
C ASP A 286 12.69 4.07 -13.48
N ARG A 287 12.74 3.72 -14.78
CA ARG A 287 13.98 3.78 -15.58
C ARG A 287 14.25 5.16 -16.15
N LEU A 288 13.21 5.87 -16.58
CA LEU A 288 13.32 7.15 -17.30
C LEU A 288 13.45 8.35 -16.37
N ILE A 289 12.87 8.27 -15.16
CA ILE A 289 12.88 9.35 -14.18
C ILE A 289 13.73 8.90 -12.98
N PRO A 290 14.84 9.60 -12.68
CA PRO A 290 15.67 9.30 -11.52
C PRO A 290 14.91 9.57 -10.21
N VAL A 291 15.26 8.81 -9.18
CA VAL A 291 14.74 9.03 -7.82
C VAL A 291 15.52 10.18 -7.17
N ASP A 292 14.80 11.08 -6.49
CA ASP A 292 15.37 12.17 -5.66
C ASP A 292 16.23 11.65 -4.48
#